data_AF-A0A3B9PTN7-F1
#
_entry.id   AF-A0A3B9PTN7-F1
#
_cell.length_a   1.000
_cell.length_b   1.000
_cell.length_c   1.000
_cell.angle_alpha   90.00
_cell.angle_beta   90.00
_cell.angle_gamma   90.00
#
_symmetry.space_group_name_H-M   'P 1'
#
loop_
_entity.id
_entity.type
_entity.pdbx_description
1 polymer ?
#
loop_
_entity_poly.entity_id
_entity_poly.type
_entity_poly.pdbx_seq_one_letter_code
_entity_poly.pdbx_strand_id
1 'polypeptide(L)'
;MKLVYPANGLGSGTKQKVWVGWHIERDHGWHTYWKHPGDVGIPPQVKWDLPAGCEAGEIVFPPPKRVSMAGISAQGHHGKTLFLIPFYFSDIPEDQHEIHLTGRFSWMACSRICMPSTTKLSLTIPVVREPLPDPYLAEKFKRFWQKQPQDLPDSWEFQAFSMGKFINLRFPRSLSKNTNRMEFFGKDRTVLSNQTPKVRNTGDRLEWLFQQSPWKKSSPDTLAGLLAIGEGDDIAYYRLKVPVLPAQ
;
A
#
# COMPACT_ATOMS: atom_id res chain seq x y z
N MET A 1 19.13 -1.69 -1.64
CA MET A 1 17.89 -1.33 -2.36
C MET A 1 18.20 -1.19 -3.83
N LYS A 2 17.26 -1.52 -4.73
CA LYS A 2 17.47 -1.42 -6.18
C LYS A 2 16.16 -1.29 -6.94
N LEU A 3 16.26 -0.80 -8.18
CA LEU A 3 15.21 -0.96 -9.18
C LEU A 3 15.35 -2.32 -9.86
N VAL A 4 14.22 -2.93 -10.24
CA VAL A 4 14.16 -4.25 -10.88
C VAL A 4 13.10 -4.25 -11.98
N TYR A 5 13.34 -5.03 -13.03
CA TYR A 5 12.41 -5.27 -14.13
C TYR A 5 12.17 -6.79 -14.26
N PRO A 6 10.93 -7.28 -14.47
CA PRO A 6 10.63 -8.71 -14.39
C PRO A 6 10.99 -9.51 -15.65
N ALA A 7 11.81 -8.96 -16.55
CA ALA A 7 12.27 -9.59 -17.79
C ALA A 7 13.70 -9.17 -18.12
N ASN A 8 14.32 -9.88 -19.07
CA ASN A 8 15.69 -9.61 -19.53
C ASN A 8 15.81 -8.33 -20.39
N GLY A 9 14.69 -7.80 -20.88
CA GLY A 9 14.62 -6.60 -21.69
C GLY A 9 13.16 -6.28 -22.03
N LEU A 10 12.93 -5.16 -22.70
CA LEU A 10 11.61 -4.74 -23.18
C LEU A 10 11.58 -4.73 -24.72
N GLY A 11 10.42 -5.00 -25.31
CA GLY A 11 10.22 -4.88 -26.76
C GLY A 11 10.18 -3.44 -27.23
N SER A 12 10.56 -3.19 -28.48
CA SER A 12 10.23 -1.94 -29.17
C SER A 12 8.71 -1.81 -29.37
N GLY A 13 8.25 -0.59 -29.64
CA GLY A 13 6.85 -0.32 -29.95
C GLY A 13 6.26 0.89 -29.23
N THR A 14 5.02 1.22 -29.60
CA THR A 14 4.33 2.44 -29.18
C THR A 14 3.37 2.22 -28.00
N LYS A 15 3.13 3.28 -27.22
CA LYS A 15 2.16 3.33 -26.12
C LYS A 15 2.26 2.15 -25.14
N GLN A 16 3.49 1.77 -24.83
CA GLN A 16 3.75 0.63 -23.95
C GLN A 16 3.58 1.02 -22.48
N LYS A 17 2.96 0.14 -21.71
CA LYS A 17 2.93 0.21 -20.24
C LYS A 17 3.71 -0.94 -19.66
N VAL A 18 4.69 -0.65 -18.82
CA VAL A 18 5.43 -1.66 -18.07
C VAL A 18 5.46 -1.38 -16.59
N TRP A 19 5.83 -2.38 -15.81
CA TRP A 19 5.98 -2.26 -14.36
C TRP A 19 7.45 -2.36 -13.98
N VAL A 20 7.91 -1.40 -13.20
CA VAL A 20 9.24 -1.41 -12.59
C VAL A 20 9.09 -1.53 -11.09
N GLY A 21 9.89 -2.40 -10.50
CA GLY A 21 9.88 -2.66 -9.08
C GLY A 21 10.92 -1.82 -8.35
N TRP A 22 10.53 -1.17 -7.26
CA TRP A 22 11.45 -0.68 -6.26
C TRP A 22 11.55 -1.71 -5.13
N HIS A 23 12.68 -2.43 -5.11
CA HIS A 23 12.95 -3.46 -4.10
C HIS A 23 13.82 -2.89 -2.98
N ILE A 24 13.23 -2.81 -1.79
CA ILE A 24 13.91 -2.37 -0.58
C ILE A 24 14.07 -3.58 0.35
N GLU A 25 15.28 -3.74 0.87
CA GLU A 25 15.60 -4.70 1.92
C GLU A 25 16.16 -3.90 3.09
N ARG A 26 15.67 -4.22 4.28
CA ARG A 26 15.96 -3.49 5.52
C ARG A 26 16.33 -4.49 6.59
N ASP A 27 17.19 -4.05 7.49
CA ASP A 27 17.57 -4.84 8.66
C ASP A 27 16.36 -5.08 9.57
N HIS A 28 16.47 -6.13 10.38
CA HIS A 28 15.42 -6.47 11.33
C HIS A 28 15.12 -5.30 12.28
N GLY A 29 13.83 -5.06 12.56
CA GLY A 29 13.37 -3.95 13.39
C GLY A 29 13.28 -2.59 12.68
N TRP A 30 13.65 -2.52 11.40
CA TRP A 30 13.46 -1.32 10.57
C TRP A 30 12.24 -1.43 9.66
N HIS A 31 11.55 -0.31 9.49
CA HIS A 31 10.38 -0.20 8.62
C HIS A 31 10.39 1.10 7.80
N THR A 32 9.52 1.12 6.80
CA THR A 32 9.03 2.35 6.15
C THR A 32 7.51 2.38 6.21
N TYR A 33 6.90 3.41 5.64
CA TYR A 33 5.47 3.63 5.71
C TYR A 33 4.70 3.25 4.44
N TRP A 34 3.40 3.03 4.63
CA TRP A 34 2.42 2.83 3.57
C TRP A 34 1.92 4.17 3.05
N LYS A 35 1.23 4.18 1.89
CA LYS A 35 0.65 5.38 1.27
C LYS A 35 -0.20 6.20 2.25
N HIS A 36 -0.92 5.52 3.15
CA HIS A 36 -1.63 6.13 4.26
C HIS A 36 -0.98 5.71 5.57
N PRO A 37 0.02 6.45 6.08
CA PRO A 37 0.88 5.98 7.18
C PRO A 37 0.15 5.94 8.54
N GLY A 38 -1.04 6.55 8.63
CA GLY A 38 -1.71 6.80 9.91
C GLY A 38 -1.34 8.17 10.47
N ASP A 39 -1.41 8.28 11.80
CA ASP A 39 -1.22 9.54 12.54
C ASP A 39 0.23 10.05 12.47
N VAL A 40 1.18 9.14 12.27
CA VAL A 40 2.62 9.43 12.18
C VAL A 40 3.22 8.75 10.95
N GLY A 41 4.37 9.27 10.50
CA GLY A 41 5.10 8.74 9.36
C GLY A 41 4.88 9.49 8.04
N ILE A 42 5.77 9.22 7.09
CA ILE A 42 5.79 9.83 5.75
C ILE A 42 5.98 8.71 4.73
N PRO A 43 5.07 8.56 3.74
CA PRO A 43 5.19 7.51 2.74
C PRO A 43 6.45 7.71 1.86
N PRO A 44 7.05 6.61 1.37
CA PRO A 44 8.05 6.65 0.32
C PRO A 44 7.60 7.46 -0.91
N GLN A 45 8.54 8.21 -1.51
CA GLN A 45 8.32 9.04 -2.68
C GLN A 45 9.47 8.87 -3.69
N VAL A 46 9.19 9.18 -4.94
CA VAL A 46 10.19 9.19 -6.01
C VAL A 46 10.03 10.47 -6.83
N LYS A 47 11.15 11.13 -7.12
CA LYS A 47 11.24 12.17 -8.13
C LYS A 47 12.05 11.63 -9.29
N TRP A 48 11.41 11.50 -10.45
CA TRP A 48 12.01 10.87 -11.62
C TRP A 48 12.74 11.87 -12.52
N ASP A 49 13.74 11.36 -13.21
CA ASP A 49 14.53 11.99 -14.27
C ASP A 49 14.53 10.99 -15.43
N LEU A 50 13.56 11.12 -16.32
CA LEU A 50 13.20 10.12 -17.35
C LEU A 50 13.55 10.62 -18.75
N PRO A 51 13.84 9.69 -19.68
CA PRO A 51 14.02 10.06 -21.08
C PRO A 51 12.73 10.64 -21.67
N ALA A 52 12.87 11.38 -22.77
CA ALA A 52 11.75 11.91 -23.51
C ALA A 52 10.78 10.78 -23.92
N GLY A 53 9.47 11.05 -23.85
CA GLY A 53 8.44 10.05 -24.17
C GLY A 53 8.22 8.99 -23.08
N CYS A 54 8.87 9.11 -21.91
CA CYS A 54 8.67 8.21 -20.77
C CYS A 54 8.07 8.95 -19.57
N GLU A 55 6.99 8.41 -19.02
CA GLU A 55 6.34 8.92 -17.82
C GLU A 55 6.16 7.82 -16.78
N ALA A 56 6.35 8.16 -15.51
CA ALA A 56 6.08 7.26 -14.40
C ALA A 56 4.76 7.65 -13.71
N GLY A 57 3.92 6.65 -13.43
CA GLY A 57 2.71 6.83 -12.61
C GLY A 57 2.99 6.73 -11.11
N GLU A 58 1.91 6.68 -10.33
CA GLU A 58 2.00 6.56 -8.88
C GLU A 58 2.57 5.22 -8.42
N ILE A 59 3.26 5.25 -7.27
CA ILE A 59 3.71 4.04 -6.59
C ILE A 59 2.51 3.20 -6.15
N VAL A 60 2.47 1.96 -6.58
CA VAL A 60 1.57 0.92 -6.06
C VAL A 60 2.26 0.23 -4.90
N PHE A 61 1.64 0.35 -3.73
CA PHE A 61 2.14 -0.22 -2.50
C PHE A 61 1.62 -1.64 -2.32
N PRO A 62 2.40 -2.57 -1.72
CA PRO A 62 1.84 -3.79 -1.18
C PRO A 62 0.97 -3.43 0.04
N PRO A 63 0.01 -4.31 0.42
CA PRO A 63 -0.78 -4.08 1.62
C PRO A 63 0.09 -3.79 2.85
N PRO A 64 -0.38 -2.93 3.75
CA PRO A 64 0.37 -2.54 4.94
C PRO A 64 0.40 -3.66 5.98
N LYS A 65 1.38 -3.54 6.87
CA LYS A 65 1.44 -4.17 8.18
C LYS A 65 1.46 -3.08 9.26
N ARG A 66 1.23 -3.48 10.51
CA ARG A 66 1.42 -2.58 11.65
C ARG A 66 2.91 -2.30 11.83
N VAL A 67 3.25 -1.02 11.91
CA VAL A 67 4.58 -0.51 12.27
C VAL A 67 4.44 0.45 13.45
N SER A 68 5.55 0.93 14.02
CA SER A 68 5.50 1.87 15.14
C SER A 68 6.60 2.92 15.05
N MET A 69 6.26 4.17 15.29
CA MET A 69 7.20 5.28 15.42
C MET A 69 7.12 5.83 16.84
N ALA A 70 8.23 5.74 17.59
CA ALA A 70 8.31 6.23 18.97
C ALA A 70 7.13 5.75 19.85
N GLY A 71 6.73 4.48 19.72
CA GLY A 71 5.63 3.88 20.48
C GLY A 71 4.22 4.18 19.94
N ILE A 72 4.10 5.00 18.89
CA ILE A 72 2.82 5.28 18.23
C ILE A 72 2.66 4.32 17.05
N SER A 73 1.58 3.54 17.04
CA SER A 73 1.32 2.63 15.93
C SER A 73 1.00 3.39 14.64
N ALA A 74 1.47 2.85 13.54
CA ALA A 74 1.35 3.37 12.18
C ALA A 74 1.21 2.22 11.17
N GLN A 75 1.11 2.56 9.90
CA GLN A 75 0.85 1.64 8.79
C GLN A 75 2.02 1.65 7.83
N GLY A 76 2.61 0.48 7.54
CA GLY A 76 3.87 0.41 6.81
C GLY A 76 4.35 -0.98 6.45
N HIS A 77 5.65 -1.11 6.25
CA HIS A 77 6.28 -2.35 5.79
C HIS A 77 7.61 -2.57 6.51
N HIS A 78 7.79 -3.78 7.01
CA HIS A 78 9.05 -4.28 7.57
C HIS A 78 9.86 -5.05 6.52
N GLY A 79 11.16 -5.21 6.75
CA GLY A 79 12.01 -6.14 6.00
C GLY A 79 12.04 -5.90 4.49
N LYS A 80 11.85 -6.98 3.71
CA LYS A 80 11.82 -6.95 2.24
C LYS A 80 10.47 -6.40 1.74
N THR A 81 10.51 -5.35 0.92
CA THR A 81 9.32 -4.75 0.32
C THR A 81 9.55 -4.50 -1.15
N LEU A 82 8.58 -4.90 -1.96
CA LEU A 82 8.49 -4.54 -3.37
C LEU A 82 7.38 -3.52 -3.54
N PHE A 83 7.72 -2.35 -4.06
CA PHE A 83 6.75 -1.39 -4.59
C PHE A 83 6.76 -1.49 -6.10
N LEU A 84 5.61 -1.37 -6.76
CA LEU A 84 5.54 -1.37 -8.22
C LEU A 84 5.15 0.01 -8.74
N ILE A 85 5.78 0.44 -9.82
CA ILE A 85 5.59 1.75 -10.43
C ILE A 85 5.31 1.51 -11.92
N PRO A 86 4.18 1.98 -12.45
CA PRO A 86 3.91 1.85 -13.86
C PRO A 86 4.71 2.91 -14.62
N PHE A 87 5.34 2.48 -15.70
CA PHE A 87 6.01 3.33 -16.67
C PHE A 87 5.25 3.28 -17.98
N TYR A 88 5.01 4.45 -18.56
CA TYR A 88 4.32 4.64 -19.81
C TYR A 88 5.31 5.21 -20.82
N PHE A 89 5.47 4.52 -21.94
CA PHE A 89 6.33 4.94 -23.04
C PHE A 89 5.46 5.30 -24.24
N SER A 90 5.59 6.50 -24.76
CA SER A 90 4.87 6.93 -25.97
C SER A 90 5.34 6.16 -27.19
N ASP A 91 6.66 5.98 -27.30
CA ASP A 91 7.33 5.25 -28.37
C ASP A 91 8.67 4.71 -27.88
N ILE A 92 9.04 3.53 -28.37
CA ILE A 92 10.33 2.89 -28.14
C ILE A 92 10.82 2.41 -29.52
N PRO A 93 11.72 3.15 -30.17
CA PRO A 93 12.21 2.83 -31.51
C PRO A 93 12.86 1.45 -31.61
N GLU A 94 12.86 0.85 -32.80
CA GLU A 94 13.51 -0.44 -33.05
C GLU A 94 15.05 -0.36 -32.98
N ASP A 95 15.62 0.80 -33.28
CA ASP A 95 17.06 1.08 -33.17
C ASP A 95 17.47 1.53 -31.76
N GLN A 96 16.52 1.72 -30.84
CA GLN A 96 16.84 1.92 -29.44
C GLN A 96 17.48 0.64 -28.89
N HIS A 97 18.66 0.75 -28.29
CA HIS A 97 19.35 -0.40 -27.70
C HIS A 97 19.04 -0.62 -26.21
N GLU A 98 18.81 0.46 -25.47
CA GLU A 98 18.55 0.41 -24.03
C GLU A 98 17.76 1.62 -23.54
N ILE A 99 17.08 1.48 -22.41
CA ILE A 99 16.34 2.57 -21.75
C ILE A 99 16.91 2.77 -20.35
N HIS A 100 17.21 4.01 -20.01
CA HIS A 100 17.67 4.39 -18.67
C HIS A 100 16.55 5.05 -17.87
N LEU A 101 16.19 4.45 -16.74
CA LEU A 101 15.23 5.00 -15.79
C LEU A 101 15.97 5.45 -14.55
N THR A 102 15.98 6.76 -14.27
CA THR A 102 16.71 7.33 -13.15
C THR A 102 15.77 8.11 -12.23
N GLY A 103 15.92 7.94 -10.92
CA GLY A 103 15.09 8.65 -9.95
C GLY A 103 15.79 8.89 -8.62
N ARG A 104 15.35 9.95 -7.94
CA ARG A 104 15.66 10.23 -6.54
C ARG A 104 14.56 9.69 -5.66
N PHE A 105 14.90 8.69 -4.86
CA PHE A 105 14.00 8.01 -3.94
C PHE A 105 14.17 8.60 -2.55
N SER A 106 13.07 8.88 -1.87
CA SER A 106 13.05 9.36 -0.49
C SER A 106 12.07 8.56 0.35
N TRP A 107 12.44 8.26 1.59
CA TRP A 107 11.58 7.56 2.55
C TRP A 107 12.06 7.85 3.98
N MET A 108 11.25 7.46 4.95
CA MET A 108 11.66 7.43 6.35
C MET A 108 12.09 6.01 6.72
N ALA A 109 13.36 5.83 7.09
CA ALA A 109 13.85 4.59 7.68
C ALA A 109 13.65 4.69 9.20
N CYS A 110 12.72 3.90 9.74
CA CYS A 110 12.32 4.02 11.13
C CYS A 110 12.54 2.73 11.92
N SER A 111 12.99 2.89 13.15
CA SER A 111 13.10 1.88 14.20
C SER A 111 12.88 2.57 15.56
N ARG A 112 13.81 2.44 16.53
CA ARG A 112 13.83 3.27 17.74
C ARG A 112 13.99 4.77 17.45
N ILE A 113 14.62 5.09 16.32
CA ILE A 113 14.76 6.43 15.76
C ILE A 113 14.19 6.44 14.33
N CYS A 114 13.83 7.62 13.84
CA CYS A 114 13.35 7.81 12.48
C CYS A 114 14.29 8.71 11.71
N MET A 115 14.92 8.19 10.66
CA MET A 115 15.87 8.92 9.84
C MET A 115 15.33 9.13 8.44
N PRO A 116 15.25 10.39 7.96
CA PRO A 116 14.99 10.64 6.55
C PRO A 116 16.14 10.04 5.73
N SER A 117 15.79 9.29 4.69
CA SER A 117 16.74 8.62 3.82
C SER A 117 16.44 8.98 2.37
N THR A 118 17.50 9.20 1.60
CA THR A 118 17.39 9.42 0.17
C THR A 118 18.47 8.67 -0.59
N THR A 119 18.17 8.28 -1.81
CA THR A 119 19.19 7.74 -2.72
C THR A 119 18.83 8.03 -4.17
N LYS A 120 19.83 8.03 -5.05
CA LYS A 120 19.62 8.02 -6.51
C LYS A 120 19.73 6.57 -6.97
N LEU A 121 18.69 6.07 -7.64
CA LEU A 121 18.73 4.76 -8.28
C LEU A 121 18.54 4.93 -9.78
N SER A 122 19.21 4.06 -10.52
CA SER A 122 19.06 3.95 -11.96
C SER A 122 18.82 2.48 -12.34
N LEU A 123 18.10 2.27 -13.42
CA LEU A 123 17.88 0.98 -14.04
C LEU A 123 18.07 1.13 -15.54
N THR A 124 18.93 0.30 -16.11
CA THR A 124 19.09 0.17 -17.56
C THR A 124 18.36 -1.09 -18.00
N ILE A 125 17.43 -0.96 -18.95
CA ILE A 125 16.65 -2.06 -19.52
C ILE A 125 17.04 -2.19 -20.98
N PRO A 126 17.64 -3.32 -21.41
CA PRO A 126 17.89 -3.59 -22.82
C PRO A 126 16.58 -3.60 -23.62
N VAL A 127 16.62 -3.08 -24.84
CA VAL A 127 15.53 -3.25 -25.81
C VAL A 127 15.86 -4.49 -26.64
N VAL A 128 14.93 -5.45 -26.65
CA VAL A 128 15.13 -6.77 -27.28
C VAL A 128 13.92 -7.13 -28.11
N ARG A 129 14.13 -7.87 -29.20
CA ARG A 129 13.05 -8.29 -30.09
C ARG A 129 12.02 -9.17 -29.38
N GLU A 130 12.47 -10.08 -28.51
CA GLU A 130 11.63 -11.03 -27.80
C GLU A 130 11.98 -11.04 -26.30
N PRO A 131 11.28 -10.25 -25.47
CA PRO A 131 11.45 -10.25 -24.03
C PRO A 131 11.16 -11.62 -23.40
N LEU A 132 12.10 -12.12 -22.61
CA LEU A 132 11.92 -13.32 -21.79
C LEU A 132 11.78 -12.93 -20.31
N PRO A 133 10.76 -13.43 -19.59
CA PRO A 133 10.62 -13.18 -18.16
C PRO A 133 11.84 -13.66 -17.36
N ASP A 134 12.27 -12.88 -16.38
CA ASP A 134 13.14 -13.35 -15.31
C ASP A 134 12.26 -14.18 -14.35
N PRO A 135 12.48 -15.49 -14.18
CA PRO A 135 11.56 -16.34 -13.41
C PRO A 135 11.39 -15.89 -11.95
N TYR A 136 12.46 -15.39 -11.33
CA TYR A 136 12.44 -14.97 -9.93
C TYR A 136 11.70 -13.64 -9.74
N LEU A 137 11.98 -12.65 -10.60
CA LEU A 137 11.36 -11.34 -10.54
C LEU A 137 9.91 -11.38 -11.04
N ALA A 138 9.62 -12.13 -12.10
CA ALA A 138 8.27 -12.34 -12.60
C ALA A 138 7.37 -12.95 -11.51
N GLU A 139 7.85 -13.97 -10.78
CA GLU A 139 7.10 -14.55 -9.67
C GLU A 139 6.89 -13.56 -8.52
N LYS A 140 7.89 -12.74 -8.18
CA LYS A 140 7.71 -11.66 -7.18
C LYS A 140 6.63 -10.65 -7.59
N PHE A 141 6.60 -10.25 -8.85
CA PHE A 141 5.59 -9.31 -9.37
C PHE A 141 4.21 -9.96 -9.38
N LYS A 142 4.11 -11.23 -9.78
CA LYS A 142 2.86 -12.01 -9.70
C LYS A 142 2.33 -12.08 -8.28
N ARG A 143 3.16 -12.44 -7.30
CA ARG A 143 2.78 -12.48 -5.87
C ARG A 143 2.36 -11.12 -5.34
N PHE A 144 3.02 -10.05 -5.78
CA PHE A 144 2.63 -8.68 -5.42
C PHE A 144 1.18 -8.41 -5.82
N TRP A 145 0.78 -8.76 -7.05
CA TRP A 145 -0.59 -8.56 -7.53
C TRP A 145 -1.60 -9.48 -6.88
N GLN A 146 -1.25 -10.74 -6.63
CA GLN A 146 -2.11 -11.69 -5.91
C GLN A 146 -2.44 -11.26 -4.49
N LYS A 147 -1.52 -10.55 -3.82
CA LYS A 147 -1.74 -10.02 -2.46
C LYS A 147 -2.43 -8.66 -2.45
N GLN A 148 -2.72 -8.03 -3.59
CA GLN A 148 -3.40 -6.74 -3.58
C GLN A 148 -4.81 -6.86 -2.98
N PRO A 149 -5.32 -5.78 -2.36
CA PRO A 149 -6.67 -5.81 -1.81
C PRO A 149 -7.71 -6.19 -2.85
N GLN A 150 -8.70 -6.95 -2.43
CA GLN A 150 -9.88 -7.28 -3.23
C GLN A 150 -11.09 -6.48 -2.75
N ASP A 151 -12.18 -6.55 -3.49
CA ASP A 151 -13.43 -5.92 -3.08
C ASP A 151 -14.13 -6.78 -2.01
N LEU A 152 -14.98 -6.15 -1.21
CA LEU A 152 -15.72 -6.87 -0.17
C LEU A 152 -16.72 -7.85 -0.81
N PRO A 153 -16.94 -9.04 -0.23
CA PRO A 153 -18.05 -9.89 -0.65
C PRO A 153 -19.38 -9.16 -0.51
N ASP A 154 -20.29 -9.33 -1.49
CA ASP A 154 -21.61 -8.68 -1.50
C ASP A 154 -22.47 -9.05 -0.27
N SER A 155 -22.23 -10.22 0.31
CA SER A 155 -22.89 -10.67 1.55
C SER A 155 -22.42 -9.93 2.80
N TRP A 156 -21.37 -9.11 2.72
CA TRP A 156 -20.85 -8.38 3.85
C TRP A 156 -21.34 -6.93 3.90
N GLU A 157 -22.38 -6.71 4.72
CA GLU A 157 -22.90 -5.37 4.96
C GLU A 157 -22.16 -4.62 6.08
N PHE A 158 -21.51 -3.52 5.71
CA PHE A 158 -20.89 -2.58 6.64
C PHE A 158 -21.71 -1.28 6.74
N GLN A 159 -21.82 -0.71 7.94
CA GLN A 159 -22.44 0.59 8.16
C GLN A 159 -21.57 1.39 9.14
N ALA A 160 -21.35 2.68 8.86
CA ALA A 160 -20.60 3.55 9.75
C ALA A 160 -21.47 4.71 10.26
N PHE A 161 -21.39 4.98 11.56
CA PHE A 161 -22.14 6.06 12.22
C PHE A 161 -21.19 6.99 12.97
N SER A 162 -21.35 8.30 12.80
CA SER A 162 -20.63 9.32 13.56
C SER A 162 -21.20 9.42 14.97
N MET A 163 -20.34 9.30 15.98
CA MET A 163 -20.69 9.40 17.40
C MET A 163 -19.77 10.42 18.08
N GLY A 164 -19.93 11.70 17.73
CA GLY A 164 -19.08 12.79 18.21
C GLY A 164 -17.62 12.60 17.77
N LYS A 165 -16.73 12.28 18.71
CA LYS A 165 -15.30 12.01 18.43
C LYS A 165 -15.02 10.59 17.94
N PHE A 166 -16.04 9.74 17.85
CA PHE A 166 -15.92 8.35 17.44
C PHE A 166 -16.65 8.09 16.12
N ILE A 167 -16.30 6.99 15.47
CA ILE A 167 -17.05 6.36 14.38
C ILE A 167 -17.35 4.93 14.82
N ASN A 168 -18.62 4.57 14.87
CA ASN A 168 -19.05 3.20 15.09
C ASN A 168 -19.17 2.49 13.73
N LEU A 169 -18.31 1.52 13.47
CA LEU A 169 -18.40 0.64 12.30
C LEU A 169 -19.12 -0.64 12.70
N ARG A 170 -20.33 -0.84 12.17
CA ARG A 170 -21.06 -2.10 12.24
C ARG A 170 -20.65 -3.00 11.08
N PHE A 171 -20.51 -4.29 11.37
CA PHE A 171 -20.16 -5.32 10.39
C PHE A 171 -20.88 -6.64 10.66
N PRO A 172 -20.97 -7.54 9.66
CA PRO A 172 -21.80 -8.74 9.74
C PRO A 172 -21.33 -9.73 10.78
N ARG A 173 -22.27 -10.46 11.40
CA ARG A 173 -21.96 -11.55 12.33
C ARG A 173 -21.24 -12.74 11.70
N SER A 174 -21.32 -12.91 10.39
CA SER A 174 -20.54 -13.94 9.67
C SER A 174 -19.02 -13.77 9.88
N LEU A 175 -18.56 -12.56 10.22
CA LEU A 175 -17.16 -12.27 10.57
C LEU A 175 -16.79 -12.57 12.03
N SER A 176 -17.73 -12.99 12.88
CA SER A 176 -17.52 -13.22 14.33
C SER A 176 -16.33 -14.15 14.62
N LYS A 177 -16.18 -15.22 13.83
CA LYS A 177 -15.08 -16.20 13.97
C LYS A 177 -13.69 -15.63 13.66
N ASN A 178 -13.63 -14.50 12.97
CA ASN A 178 -12.39 -13.87 12.53
C ASN A 178 -12.02 -12.62 13.35
N THR A 179 -12.83 -12.24 14.33
CA THR A 179 -12.71 -10.96 15.04
C THR A 179 -11.36 -10.72 15.71
N ASN A 180 -10.69 -11.78 16.19
CA ASN A 180 -9.35 -11.73 16.76
C ASN A 180 -8.21 -11.63 15.72
N ARG A 181 -8.53 -11.84 14.44
CA ARG A 181 -7.63 -11.85 13.28
C ARG A 181 -7.95 -10.72 12.29
N MET A 182 -8.71 -9.73 12.77
CA MET A 182 -9.18 -8.62 11.98
C MET A 182 -8.37 -7.36 12.36
N GLU A 183 -7.81 -6.70 11.36
CA GLU A 183 -7.16 -5.40 11.51
C GLU A 183 -7.73 -4.40 10.51
N PHE A 184 -7.84 -3.14 10.94
CA PHE A 184 -8.19 -2.04 10.05
C PHE A 184 -7.00 -1.10 9.83
N PHE A 185 -6.76 -0.78 8.56
CA PHE A 185 -5.74 0.12 8.07
C PHE A 185 -6.42 1.34 7.45
N GLY A 186 -6.60 2.38 8.27
CA GLY A 186 -7.40 3.55 7.93
C GLY A 186 -6.74 4.45 6.89
N LYS A 187 -7.54 4.94 5.94
CA LYS A 187 -7.14 5.92 4.93
C LYS A 187 -7.28 7.35 5.47
N ASP A 188 -6.44 8.25 4.96
CA ASP A 188 -6.50 9.72 5.13
C ASP A 188 -6.63 10.21 6.58
N ARG A 189 -6.09 9.45 7.54
CA ARG A 189 -6.16 9.75 8.98
C ARG A 189 -7.60 9.97 9.45
N THR A 190 -8.57 9.26 8.88
CA THR A 190 -9.98 9.34 9.31
C THR A 190 -10.15 8.86 10.75
N VAL A 191 -9.44 7.80 11.12
CA VAL A 191 -9.41 7.19 12.44
C VAL A 191 -7.97 7.12 12.97
N LEU A 192 -7.80 7.07 14.29
CA LEU A 192 -6.50 6.82 14.88
C LEU A 192 -5.89 5.52 14.35
N SER A 193 -4.62 5.57 14.01
CA SER A 193 -3.81 4.39 13.69
C SER A 193 -3.25 3.71 14.94
N ASN A 194 -3.15 4.44 16.05
CA ASN A 194 -2.72 3.95 17.35
C ASN A 194 -3.90 3.53 18.24
N GLN A 195 -4.73 2.61 17.72
CA GLN A 195 -5.82 2.01 18.48
C GLN A 195 -6.01 0.54 18.12
N THR A 196 -6.52 -0.23 19.08
CA THR A 196 -6.97 -1.61 18.90
C THR A 196 -8.42 -1.69 19.36
N PRO A 197 -9.39 -1.37 18.49
CA PRO A 197 -10.80 -1.35 18.86
C PRO A 197 -11.24 -2.75 19.30
N LYS A 198 -11.87 -2.84 20.48
CA LYS A 198 -12.51 -4.09 20.91
C LYS A 198 -13.81 -4.28 20.16
N VAL A 199 -14.04 -5.50 19.66
CA VAL A 199 -15.32 -5.86 19.05
C VAL A 199 -16.40 -5.89 20.13
N ARG A 200 -17.51 -5.20 19.88
CA ARG A 200 -18.74 -5.33 20.66
C ARG A 200 -19.74 -6.17 19.87
N ASN A 201 -20.52 -6.99 20.57
CA ASN A 201 -21.57 -7.81 19.97
C ASN A 201 -22.92 -7.30 20.46
N THR A 202 -23.75 -6.79 19.53
CA THR A 202 -25.07 -6.21 19.84
C THR A 202 -26.22 -7.19 19.65
N GLY A 203 -25.93 -8.47 19.39
CA GLY A 203 -26.95 -9.50 19.15
C GLY A 203 -27.27 -9.71 17.67
N ASP A 204 -27.36 -8.64 16.89
CA ASP A 204 -27.62 -8.67 15.44
C ASP A 204 -26.36 -8.39 14.60
N ARG A 205 -25.47 -7.53 15.11
CA ARG A 205 -24.24 -7.10 14.44
C ARG A 205 -23.04 -7.16 15.37
N LEU A 206 -21.88 -6.98 14.76
CA LEU A 206 -20.61 -6.72 15.45
C LEU A 206 -20.23 -5.27 15.22
N GLU A 207 -19.58 -4.67 16.20
CA GLU A 207 -19.25 -3.26 16.18
C GLU A 207 -17.79 -2.99 16.55
N TRP A 208 -17.17 -2.08 15.81
CA TRP A 208 -15.90 -1.45 16.15
C TRP A 208 -16.09 0.04 16.37
N LEU A 209 -15.76 0.50 17.57
CA LEU A 209 -15.76 1.92 17.88
C LEU A 209 -14.36 2.49 17.64
N PHE A 210 -14.19 3.21 16.54
CA PHE A 210 -12.96 3.91 16.22
C PHE A 210 -12.97 5.32 16.79
N GLN A 211 -11.90 5.75 17.43
CA GLN A 211 -11.68 7.16 17.68
C GLN A 211 -11.21 7.85 16.38
N GLN A 212 -11.82 9.00 16.06
CA GLN A 212 -11.40 9.82 14.93
C GLN A 212 -10.01 10.43 15.22
N SER A 213 -9.15 10.53 14.20
CA SER A 213 -7.85 11.17 14.40
C SER A 213 -8.00 12.68 14.65
N PRO A 214 -7.21 13.28 15.57
CA PRO A 214 -7.11 14.74 15.65
C PRO A 214 -6.42 15.34 14.42
N TRP A 215 -5.74 14.53 13.61
CA TRP A 215 -5.00 14.94 12.41
C TRP A 215 -5.79 14.81 11.11
N LYS A 216 -7.09 14.52 11.19
CA LYS A 216 -7.99 14.49 10.04
C LYS A 216 -8.14 15.89 9.44
N LYS A 217 -8.28 15.99 8.12
CA LYS A 217 -8.47 17.29 7.43
C LYS A 217 -9.84 17.90 7.71
N SER A 218 -10.86 17.06 7.81
CA SER A 218 -12.26 17.43 8.04
C SER A 218 -12.99 16.32 8.77
N SER A 219 -14.22 16.58 9.22
CA SER A 219 -15.12 15.51 9.66
C SER A 219 -15.32 14.52 8.50
N PRO A 220 -15.11 13.21 8.72
CA PRO A 220 -15.17 12.23 7.65
C PRO A 220 -16.63 11.96 7.27
N ASP A 221 -16.96 12.17 6.02
CA ASP A 221 -18.20 11.72 5.38
C ASP A 221 -18.12 10.24 4.95
N THR A 222 -16.92 9.69 4.92
CA THR A 222 -16.59 8.33 4.48
C THR A 222 -15.53 7.72 5.38
N LEU A 223 -15.76 6.49 5.85
CA LEU A 223 -14.73 5.65 6.43
C LEU A 223 -14.16 4.75 5.34
N ALA A 224 -12.89 4.97 5.01
CA ALA A 224 -12.19 4.21 3.98
C ALA A 224 -10.88 3.62 4.52
N GLY A 225 -10.48 2.47 3.99
CA GLY A 225 -9.26 1.79 4.40
C GLY A 225 -9.19 0.36 3.89
N LEU A 226 -8.29 -0.43 4.47
CA LEU A 226 -8.20 -1.86 4.23
C LEU A 226 -8.63 -2.63 5.48
N LEU A 227 -9.53 -3.58 5.29
CA LEU A 227 -9.83 -4.62 6.27
C LEU A 227 -8.93 -5.82 5.99
N ALA A 228 -8.03 -6.13 6.91
CA ALA A 228 -7.20 -7.32 6.87
C ALA A 228 -7.86 -8.42 7.71
N ILE A 229 -7.93 -9.64 7.17
CA ILE A 229 -8.46 -10.81 7.85
C ILE A 229 -7.47 -11.97 7.67
N GLY A 230 -7.00 -12.54 8.77
CA GLY A 230 -6.11 -13.71 8.76
C GLY A 230 -4.85 -13.48 9.58
N GLU A 231 -3.86 -14.35 9.42
CA GLU A 231 -2.57 -14.30 10.13
C GLU A 231 -1.42 -14.62 9.18
N GLY A 232 -0.23 -14.10 9.49
CA GLY A 232 1.00 -14.43 8.77
C GLY A 232 0.93 -14.10 7.27
N ASP A 233 1.15 -15.13 6.43
CA ASP A 233 1.12 -15.00 4.97
C ASP A 233 -0.26 -15.19 4.34
N ASP A 234 -1.23 -15.69 5.12
CA ASP A 234 -2.61 -15.99 4.69
C ASP A 234 -3.59 -14.82 4.93
N ILE A 235 -3.06 -13.63 5.24
CA ILE A 235 -3.87 -12.43 5.42
C ILE A 235 -4.49 -12.03 4.08
N ALA A 236 -5.82 -12.01 4.03
CA ALA A 236 -6.59 -11.41 2.96
C ALA A 236 -6.87 -9.93 3.27
N TYR A 237 -6.75 -9.06 2.26
CA TYR A 237 -7.03 -7.64 2.39
C TYR A 237 -8.23 -7.25 1.55
N TYR A 238 -9.16 -6.50 2.13
CA TYR A 238 -10.38 -6.03 1.47
C TYR A 238 -10.47 -4.51 1.48
N ARG A 239 -10.90 -3.90 0.37
CA ARG A 239 -11.15 -2.47 0.29
C ARG A 239 -12.46 -2.15 1.00
N LEU A 240 -12.38 -1.49 2.16
CA LEU A 240 -13.54 -0.96 2.86
C LEU A 240 -13.72 0.51 2.49
N LYS A 241 -14.91 0.87 2.03
CA LYS A 241 -15.34 2.25 1.84
C LYS A 241 -16.82 2.35 2.14
N VAL A 242 -17.18 3.01 3.23
CA VAL A 242 -18.58 3.17 3.66
C VAL A 242 -18.87 4.61 4.04
N PRO A 243 -20.05 5.15 3.68
CA PRO A 243 -20.46 6.48 4.14
C PRO A 243 -20.62 6.48 5.66
N VAL A 244 -20.24 7.60 6.29
CA VAL A 244 -20.44 7.84 7.72
C VAL A 244 -21.74 8.62 7.89
N LEU A 245 -22.75 7.94 8.42
CA LEU A 245 -24.06 8.51 8.67
C LEU A 245 -24.11 9.21 10.05
N PRO A 246 -24.99 10.19 10.28
CA PRO A 246 -25.28 10.66 11.63
C PRO A 246 -25.76 9.51 12.53
N ALA A 247 -25.40 9.53 13.81
CA ALA A 247 -26.04 8.64 14.77
C ALA A 247 -27.55 8.93 14.82
N GLN A 248 -28.36 7.86 14.78
CA GLN A 248 -29.80 7.93 15.05
C GLN A 248 -30.03 7.93 16.56
#